data_AF-A0A261QJ09-F1
#
_entry.id   AF-A0A261QJ09-F1
#
_cell.length_a   1.000
_cell.length_b   1.000
_cell.length_c   1.000
_cell.angle_alpha   90.00
_cell.angle_beta   90.00
_cell.angle_gamma   90.00
#
_symmetry.space_group_name_H-M   'P 1'
#
loop_
_entity.id
_entity.type
_entity.pdbx_description
1 polymer ?
#
loop_
_entity_poly.entity_id
_entity_poly.type
_entity_poly.pdbx_seq_one_letter_code
_entity_poly.pdbx_strand_id
1 'polypeptide(L)'
;MKITIVETRTVPTIKIEYNGKNITFHSKYDPLHEAKIWCENSIAKLKKDRNIIVIGLCAGYHIQALVKLLPNTPITIIEFNDIFFNWFKNSPFYQSIASLQNVSVKQFSQLTSAERKNIFTSISSTNLLIHKNGLDIFPSEFENIKAVLDNIKLQNGSMQNQLENMHSNFNKNILLNDKGINELTNIYKGKPMILVSAGPSLDKQLPLLKTIREENTFIIGTVGTAVKPLLQHDIIPDFFAIIDPNKGNDKQLTNVSLPETTFFYLSTAYHRTVTLHEGPRRILWQAGFEEAEKMASLKEEPTIQTGGSVATALLDLMVQLGGENIALVGQDLAFTDGKSHANKTHAQKEIKQTDVAQRVLNYHQTGEVYTGKSLNLYRKWFETFAKEHPKLQLYNCTEGGAYIHNWDHISLQHYYLKYR
;
A
#
# COMPACT_ATOMS: atom_id res chain seq x y z
N MET A 1 18.66 -27.34 19.34
CA MET A 1 18.84 -27.19 17.88
C MET A 1 19.83 -28.24 17.41
N LYS A 2 19.49 -29.04 16.39
CA LYS A 2 20.43 -30.00 15.77
C LYS A 2 20.86 -29.48 14.42
N ILE A 3 22.16 -29.40 14.16
CA ILE A 3 22.72 -28.82 12.93
C ILE A 3 23.54 -29.88 12.22
N THR A 4 23.32 -30.06 10.91
CA THR A 4 24.03 -31.03 10.07
C THR A 4 24.42 -30.40 8.75
N ILE A 5 25.62 -30.70 8.26
CA ILE A 5 26.06 -30.30 6.92
C ILE A 5 25.56 -31.35 5.92
N VAL A 6 25.05 -30.90 4.77
CA VAL A 6 24.49 -31.75 3.71
C VAL A 6 25.13 -31.35 2.39
N GLU A 7 25.69 -32.32 1.68
CA GLU A 7 26.24 -32.09 0.34
C GLU A 7 25.14 -31.73 -0.67
N THR A 8 25.47 -30.85 -1.61
CA THR A 8 24.60 -30.49 -2.74
C THR A 8 25.38 -30.65 -4.04
N ARG A 9 24.79 -30.26 -5.19
CA ARG A 9 25.47 -30.36 -6.49
C ARG A 9 26.71 -29.46 -6.57
N THR A 10 26.70 -28.29 -5.93
CA THR A 10 27.75 -27.28 -6.09
C THR A 10 28.60 -27.11 -4.84
N VAL A 11 27.97 -26.89 -3.68
CA VAL A 11 28.66 -26.69 -2.39
C VAL A 11 27.83 -27.26 -1.23
N PRO A 12 28.43 -27.64 -0.09
CA PRO A 12 27.67 -28.12 1.05
C PRO A 12 26.70 -27.05 1.56
N THR A 13 25.61 -27.49 2.18
CA THR A 13 24.66 -26.60 2.84
C THR A 13 24.33 -27.07 4.25
N ILE A 14 23.53 -26.28 4.99
CA ILE A 14 23.21 -26.53 6.39
C ILE A 14 21.75 -26.96 6.52
N LYS A 15 21.51 -28.09 7.17
CA LYS A 15 20.18 -28.51 7.63
C LYS A 15 20.10 -28.34 9.14
N ILE A 16 18.99 -27.77 9.61
CA ILE A 16 18.72 -27.48 11.00
C ILE A 16 17.40 -28.11 11.42
N GLU A 17 17.40 -28.79 12.55
CA GLU A 17 16.21 -29.17 13.28
C GLU A 17 16.01 -28.21 14.46
N TYR A 18 14.94 -27.42 14.39
CA TYR A 18 14.62 -26.38 15.38
C TYR A 18 13.11 -26.28 15.56
N ASN A 19 12.64 -26.29 16.82
CA ASN A 19 11.22 -26.22 17.19
C ASN A 19 10.32 -27.20 16.41
N GLY A 20 10.77 -28.45 16.24
CA GLY A 20 10.03 -29.50 15.52
C GLY A 20 9.99 -29.35 13.99
N LYS A 21 10.70 -28.35 13.43
CA LYS A 21 10.78 -28.12 11.99
C LYS A 21 12.16 -28.50 11.45
N ASN A 22 12.16 -29.07 10.25
CA ASN A 22 13.36 -29.30 9.45
C ASN A 22 13.55 -28.13 8.48
N ILE A 23 14.56 -27.31 8.72
CA ILE A 23 14.92 -26.15 7.93
C ILE A 23 16.18 -26.49 7.13
N THR A 24 16.21 -26.13 5.85
CA THR A 24 17.44 -26.21 5.05
C THR A 24 17.84 -24.80 4.69
N PHE A 25 19.06 -24.42 5.03
CA PHE A 25 19.63 -23.16 4.63
C PHE A 25 20.04 -23.29 3.17
N HIS A 26 19.69 -22.32 2.32
CA HIS A 26 19.95 -22.36 0.88
C HIS A 26 19.39 -23.60 0.17
N SER A 27 19.58 -23.65 -1.14
CA SER A 27 19.00 -24.64 -2.02
C SER A 27 19.62 -26.01 -1.76
N LYS A 28 18.80 -27.05 -1.75
CA LYS A 28 19.28 -28.45 -1.72
C LYS A 28 19.98 -28.87 -3.02
N TYR A 29 19.82 -28.09 -4.08
CA TYR A 29 20.37 -28.38 -5.41
C TYR A 29 21.58 -27.50 -5.71
N ASP A 30 21.42 -26.18 -5.66
CA ASP A 30 22.48 -25.23 -6.00
C ASP A 30 22.44 -23.97 -5.10
N PRO A 31 23.10 -24.01 -3.92
CA PRO A 31 23.17 -22.88 -2.99
C PRO A 31 23.76 -21.60 -3.60
N LEU A 32 24.74 -21.71 -4.49
CA LEU A 32 25.42 -20.55 -5.07
C LEU A 32 24.51 -19.80 -6.05
N HIS A 33 23.74 -20.54 -6.86
CA HIS A 33 22.77 -19.93 -7.76
C HIS A 33 21.63 -19.23 -7.01
N GLU A 34 21.07 -19.86 -5.96
CA GLU A 34 20.08 -19.21 -5.10
C GLU A 34 20.63 -17.91 -4.49
N ALA A 35 21.83 -17.97 -3.92
CA ALA A 35 22.47 -16.82 -3.30
C ALA A 35 22.64 -15.66 -4.27
N LYS A 36 23.04 -15.94 -5.52
CA LYS A 36 23.15 -14.93 -6.59
C LYS A 36 21.80 -14.28 -6.88
N ILE A 37 20.77 -15.07 -7.14
CA ILE A 37 19.40 -14.58 -7.42
C ILE A 37 18.89 -13.73 -6.25
N TRP A 38 19.11 -14.18 -5.01
CA TRP A 38 18.70 -13.45 -3.82
C TRP A 38 19.37 -12.08 -3.74
N CYS A 39 20.67 -11.99 -4.06
CA CYS A 39 21.41 -10.73 -4.07
C CYS A 39 20.94 -9.79 -5.18
N GLU A 40 20.79 -10.29 -6.41
CA GLU A 40 20.31 -9.49 -7.56
C GLU A 40 18.95 -8.85 -7.25
N ASN A 41 18.02 -9.63 -6.70
CA ASN A 41 16.70 -9.16 -6.27
C ASN A 41 16.76 -8.21 -5.06
N SER A 42 17.84 -8.25 -4.27
CA SER A 42 18.01 -7.41 -3.08
C SER A 42 18.68 -6.08 -3.40
N ILE A 43 19.67 -6.07 -4.30
CA ILE A 43 20.48 -4.88 -4.63
C ILE A 43 19.69 -3.80 -5.34
N ALA A 44 18.76 -4.17 -6.23
CA ALA A 44 17.88 -3.22 -6.91
C ALA A 44 17.08 -2.31 -5.94
N LYS A 45 16.96 -2.70 -4.66
CA LYS A 45 16.18 -2.02 -3.62
C LYS A 45 17.04 -1.16 -2.70
N LEU A 46 18.36 -1.21 -2.86
CA LEU A 46 19.28 -0.55 -1.95
C LEU A 46 19.44 0.92 -2.33
N LYS A 47 19.33 1.79 -1.34
CA LYS A 47 19.68 3.20 -1.52
C LYS A 47 21.20 3.33 -1.58
N LYS A 48 21.69 4.12 -2.54
CA LYS A 48 23.12 4.40 -2.71
C LYS A 48 23.71 5.00 -1.43
N ASP A 49 24.99 4.73 -1.19
CA ASP A 49 25.80 5.31 -0.11
C ASP A 49 25.29 5.02 1.31
N ARG A 50 24.54 3.93 1.49
CA ARG A 50 24.10 3.46 2.81
C ARG A 50 24.68 2.09 3.15
N ASN A 51 25.09 1.94 4.40
CA ASN A 51 25.52 0.66 4.95
C ASN A 51 24.39 -0.38 4.88
N ILE A 52 24.77 -1.65 4.72
CA ILE A 52 23.83 -2.76 4.63
C ILE A 52 23.81 -3.51 5.95
N ILE A 53 22.61 -3.76 6.48
CA ILE A 53 22.39 -4.67 7.60
C ILE A 53 21.71 -5.92 7.04
N VAL A 54 22.29 -7.09 7.29
CA VAL A 54 21.72 -8.40 6.91
C VAL A 54 21.29 -9.14 8.16
N ILE A 55 20.02 -9.55 8.22
CA ILE A 55 19.53 -10.45 9.27
C ILE A 55 19.57 -11.88 8.74
N GLY A 56 20.32 -12.74 9.44
CA GLY A 56 20.47 -14.16 9.14
C GLY A 56 21.80 -14.48 8.46
N LEU A 57 22.67 -15.19 9.17
CA LEU A 57 24.01 -15.57 8.72
C LEU A 57 23.99 -16.77 7.75
N CYS A 58 23.10 -17.74 7.99
CA CYS A 58 22.95 -18.98 7.20
C CYS A 58 24.32 -19.65 6.89
N ALA A 59 24.50 -20.25 5.70
CA ALA A 59 25.81 -20.75 5.27
C ALA A 59 26.74 -19.67 4.68
N GLY A 60 26.32 -18.40 4.65
CA GLY A 60 27.16 -17.29 4.19
C GLY A 60 27.21 -17.03 2.67
N TYR A 61 26.62 -17.88 1.82
CA TYR A 61 26.72 -17.71 0.35
C TYR A 61 26.11 -16.41 -0.18
N HIS A 62 24.97 -15.97 0.35
CA HIS A 62 24.36 -14.69 0.00
C HIS A 62 25.24 -13.50 0.42
N ILE A 63 25.98 -13.61 1.52
CA ILE A 63 26.93 -12.58 1.95
C ILE A 63 28.10 -12.50 0.97
N GLN A 64 28.68 -13.64 0.58
CA GLN A 64 29.78 -13.68 -0.39
C GLN A 64 29.33 -13.09 -1.75
N ALA A 65 28.12 -13.42 -2.19
CA ALA A 65 27.54 -12.87 -3.41
C ALA A 65 27.29 -11.35 -3.31
N LEU A 66 26.80 -10.86 -2.17
CA LEU A 66 26.66 -9.41 -1.92
C LEU A 66 28.01 -8.68 -2.00
N VAL A 67 29.06 -9.21 -1.36
CA VAL A 67 30.41 -8.58 -1.39
C VAL A 67 30.97 -8.54 -2.81
N LYS A 68 30.76 -9.57 -3.62
CA LYS A 68 31.19 -9.57 -5.03
C LYS A 68 30.52 -8.47 -5.85
N LEU A 69 29.25 -8.18 -5.57
CA LEU A 69 28.47 -7.17 -6.27
C LEU A 69 28.70 -5.76 -5.71
N LEU A 70 29.04 -5.65 -4.43
CA LEU A 70 29.20 -4.39 -3.68
C LEU A 70 30.51 -4.43 -2.85
N PRO A 71 31.68 -4.42 -3.50
CA PRO A 71 32.97 -4.65 -2.82
C PRO A 71 33.34 -3.56 -1.81
N ASN A 72 32.86 -2.34 -2.01
CA ASN A 72 33.22 -1.18 -1.19
C ASN A 72 32.14 -0.81 -0.16
N THR A 73 30.99 -1.50 -0.15
CA THR A 73 29.88 -1.18 0.76
C THR A 73 30.05 -1.92 2.08
N PRO A 74 30.01 -1.24 3.24
CA PRO A 74 30.04 -1.93 4.53
C PRO A 74 28.78 -2.79 4.76
N ILE A 75 28.99 -4.04 5.15
CA ILE A 75 27.92 -5.00 5.43
C ILE A 75 28.03 -5.48 6.88
N THR A 76 27.00 -5.24 7.68
CA THR A 76 26.87 -5.79 9.03
C THR A 76 25.87 -6.92 9.04
N ILE A 77 26.29 -8.12 9.42
CA ILE A 77 25.41 -9.27 9.59
C ILE A 77 25.06 -9.38 11.06
N ILE A 78 23.78 -9.58 11.35
CA ILE A 78 23.28 -9.79 12.70
C ILE A 78 22.65 -11.17 12.76
N GLU A 79 23.22 -12.02 13.61
CA GLU A 79 22.66 -13.33 13.94
C GLU A 79 22.01 -13.28 15.32
N PHE A 80 20.74 -13.68 15.40
CA PHE A 80 19.97 -13.65 16.64
C PHE A 80 20.08 -14.97 17.40
N ASN A 81 20.32 -16.09 16.72
CA ASN A 81 20.37 -17.39 17.36
C ASN A 81 21.78 -17.73 17.84
N ASP A 82 21.99 -17.63 19.15
CA ASP A 82 23.28 -17.87 19.81
C ASP A 82 23.83 -19.28 19.58
N ILE A 83 22.95 -20.29 19.59
CA ILE A 83 23.34 -21.67 19.36
C ILE A 83 23.89 -21.82 17.93
N PHE A 84 23.18 -21.25 16.95
CA PHE A 84 23.61 -21.27 15.56
C PHE A 84 24.90 -20.47 15.34
N PHE A 85 25.01 -19.27 15.93
CA PHE A 85 26.19 -18.42 15.77
C PHE A 85 27.46 -19.09 16.29
N ASN A 86 27.39 -19.70 17.48
CA ASN A 86 28.51 -20.43 18.08
C ASN A 86 28.89 -21.67 17.27
N TRP A 87 27.91 -22.40 16.74
CA TRP A 87 28.18 -23.51 15.83
C TRP A 87 28.84 -23.01 14.53
N PHE A 88 28.32 -21.93 13.95
CA PHE A 88 28.81 -21.39 12.68
C PHE A 88 30.29 -21.00 12.78
N LYS A 89 30.71 -20.33 13.87
CA LYS A 89 32.12 -19.97 14.12
C LYS A 89 33.09 -21.15 14.09
N ASN A 90 32.63 -22.34 14.46
CA ASN A 90 33.42 -23.58 14.46
C ASN A 90 33.19 -24.44 13.21
N SER A 91 32.41 -23.95 12.24
CA SER A 91 32.06 -24.67 11.02
C SER A 91 33.01 -24.33 9.86
N PRO A 92 33.08 -25.17 8.81
CA PRO A 92 33.85 -24.88 7.60
C PRO A 92 33.41 -23.59 6.87
N PHE A 93 32.17 -23.12 7.11
CA PHE A 93 31.63 -21.92 6.47
C PHE A 93 32.27 -20.62 7.01
N TYR A 94 32.76 -20.62 8.25
CA TYR A 94 33.22 -19.39 8.92
C TYR A 94 34.35 -18.69 8.20
N GLN A 95 35.38 -19.42 7.77
CA GLN A 95 36.58 -18.86 7.16
C GLN A 95 36.27 -18.03 5.90
N SER A 96 35.28 -18.47 5.12
CA SER A 96 34.83 -17.78 3.90
C SER A 96 34.17 -16.43 4.17
N ILE A 97 33.64 -16.22 5.39
CA ILE A 97 33.02 -14.97 5.81
C ILE A 97 33.99 -14.12 6.61
N ALA A 98 34.79 -14.73 7.49
CA ALA A 98 35.78 -14.03 8.31
C ALA A 98 36.90 -13.36 7.49
N SER A 99 37.17 -13.85 6.27
CA SER A 99 38.16 -13.28 5.35
C SER A 99 37.65 -12.08 4.54
N LEU A 100 36.36 -11.73 4.62
CA LEU A 100 35.77 -10.62 3.87
C LEU A 100 36.03 -9.28 4.57
N GLN A 101 36.75 -8.37 3.91
CA GLN A 101 37.22 -7.12 4.52
C GLN A 101 36.12 -6.11 4.87
N ASN A 102 35.04 -6.07 4.10
CA ASN A 102 33.92 -5.13 4.28
C ASN A 102 32.74 -5.74 5.06
N VAL A 103 32.96 -6.86 5.75
CA VAL A 103 31.91 -7.60 6.46
C VAL A 103 32.19 -7.64 7.96
N SER A 104 31.20 -7.23 8.76
CA SER A 104 31.20 -7.39 10.21
C SER A 104 30.09 -8.36 10.62
N VAL A 105 30.42 -9.47 11.26
CA VAL A 105 29.41 -10.40 11.82
C VAL A 105 29.24 -10.14 13.31
N LYS A 106 28.01 -9.82 13.73
CA LYS A 106 27.67 -9.56 15.13
C LYS A 106 26.63 -10.55 15.65
N GLN A 107 26.84 -11.01 16.89
CA GLN A 107 25.88 -11.79 17.64
C GLN A 107 24.97 -10.85 18.42
N PHE A 108 23.66 -10.92 18.21
CA PHE A 108 22.72 -9.95 18.77
C PHE A 108 22.73 -9.93 20.30
N SER A 109 22.84 -11.10 20.95
CA SER A 109 22.86 -11.19 22.42
C SER A 109 24.09 -10.53 23.05
N GLN A 110 25.21 -10.42 22.31
CA GLN A 110 26.44 -9.78 22.79
C GLN A 110 26.50 -8.27 22.54
N LEU A 111 25.52 -7.72 21.80
CA LEU A 111 25.46 -6.28 21.56
C LEU A 111 25.07 -5.51 22.81
N THR A 112 25.71 -4.36 22.99
CA THR A 112 25.33 -3.40 24.03
C THR A 112 23.93 -2.84 23.77
N SER A 113 23.27 -2.32 24.81
CA SER A 113 21.95 -1.68 24.67
C SER A 113 21.95 -0.54 23.65
N ALA A 114 23.04 0.22 23.56
CA ALA A 114 23.21 1.29 22.58
C ALA A 114 23.31 0.74 21.15
N GLU A 115 24.10 -0.31 20.92
CA GLU A 115 24.20 -0.95 19.60
C GLU A 115 22.88 -1.58 19.16
N ARG A 116 22.17 -2.26 20.07
CA ARG A 116 20.85 -2.83 19.78
C ARG A 116 19.87 -1.72 19.38
N LYS A 117 19.82 -0.62 20.13
CA LYS A 117 18.98 0.53 19.81
C LYS A 117 19.34 1.10 18.43
N ASN A 118 20.64 1.29 18.16
CA ASN A 118 21.12 1.81 16.88
C ASN A 118 20.71 0.93 15.69
N ILE A 119 20.72 -0.40 15.82
CA ILE A 119 20.26 -1.28 14.73
C ILE A 119 18.82 -0.96 14.32
N PHE A 120 17.93 -0.76 15.30
CA PHE A 120 16.51 -0.53 15.03
C PHE A 120 16.20 0.94 14.69
N THR A 121 16.89 1.90 15.31
CA THR A 121 16.69 3.33 15.00
C THR A 121 17.31 3.74 13.66
N SER A 122 18.30 3.00 13.17
CA SER A 122 18.95 3.25 11.87
C SER A 122 18.27 2.54 10.70
N ILE A 123 17.16 1.82 10.90
CA ILE A 123 16.45 1.13 9.80
C ILE A 123 16.03 2.10 8.69
N SER A 124 15.71 3.36 9.02
CA SER A 124 15.36 4.39 8.04
C SER A 124 16.56 4.96 7.28
N SER A 125 17.78 4.82 7.82
CA SER A 125 19.04 5.37 7.30
C SER A 125 20.03 4.28 6.82
N THR A 126 19.67 3.00 6.92
CA THR A 126 20.45 1.84 6.45
C THR A 126 19.65 1.00 5.46
N ASN A 127 20.35 0.15 4.72
CA ASN A 127 19.77 -0.84 3.83
C ASN A 127 19.55 -2.16 4.61
N LEU A 128 18.31 -2.46 5.00
CA LEU A 128 17.99 -3.69 5.73
C LEU A 128 17.60 -4.83 4.78
N LEU A 129 18.36 -5.92 4.80
CA LEU A 129 18.07 -7.16 4.10
C LEU A 129 17.76 -8.27 5.09
N ILE A 130 16.68 -9.01 4.86
CA ILE A 130 16.22 -10.06 5.78
C ILE A 130 16.19 -11.40 5.06
N HIS A 131 17.10 -12.31 5.44
CA HIS A 131 17.13 -13.65 4.89
C HIS A 131 16.06 -14.52 5.55
N LYS A 132 15.22 -15.22 4.76
CA LYS A 132 14.11 -16.05 5.28
C LYS A 132 14.59 -17.04 6.34
N ASN A 133 15.65 -17.77 6.02
CA ASN A 133 16.15 -18.84 6.87
C ASN A 133 16.71 -18.33 8.21
N GLY A 134 17.15 -17.07 8.28
CA GLY A 134 17.52 -16.43 9.55
C GLY A 134 16.30 -16.18 10.45
N LEU A 135 15.14 -15.86 9.88
CA LEU A 135 13.88 -15.75 10.62
C LEU A 135 13.30 -17.12 11.02
N ASP A 136 13.56 -18.18 10.26
CA ASP A 136 13.05 -19.52 10.56
C ASP A 136 13.70 -20.13 11.81
N ILE A 137 14.91 -19.68 12.18
CA ILE A 137 15.62 -20.09 13.41
C ILE A 137 15.64 -19.01 14.49
N PHE A 138 14.79 -17.99 14.39
CA PHE A 138 14.79 -16.89 15.36
C PHE A 138 14.45 -17.40 16.78
N PRO A 139 15.20 -17.00 17.82
CA PRO A 139 14.90 -17.39 19.19
C PRO A 139 13.56 -16.84 19.68
N SER A 140 12.82 -17.65 20.45
CA SER A 140 11.51 -17.30 21.00
C SER A 140 11.54 -16.09 21.94
N GLU A 141 12.67 -15.83 22.60
CA GLU A 141 12.88 -14.64 23.44
C GLU A 141 12.82 -13.32 22.66
N PHE A 142 12.96 -13.36 21.33
CA PHE A 142 12.90 -12.20 20.45
C PHE A 142 11.67 -12.20 19.52
N GLU A 143 10.59 -12.91 19.87
CA GLU A 143 9.39 -13.05 19.02
C GLU A 143 8.79 -11.69 18.61
N ASN A 144 8.78 -10.71 19.52
CA ASN A 144 8.31 -9.35 19.21
C ASN A 144 9.14 -8.68 18.10
N ILE A 145 10.46 -8.89 18.10
CA ILE A 145 11.37 -8.36 17.06
C ILE A 145 11.14 -9.13 15.76
N LYS A 146 10.98 -10.46 15.83
CA LYS A 146 10.66 -11.30 14.68
C LYS A 146 9.39 -10.82 13.98
N ALA A 147 8.33 -10.54 14.74
CA ALA A 147 7.07 -10.04 14.19
C ALA A 147 7.24 -8.69 13.45
N VAL A 148 8.08 -7.78 13.96
CA VAL A 148 8.42 -6.52 13.27
C VAL A 148 9.18 -6.79 11.96
N LEU A 149 10.17 -7.67 11.98
CA LEU A 149 10.96 -8.04 10.80
C LEU A 149 10.12 -8.76 9.74
N ASP A 150 9.22 -9.64 10.14
CA ASP A 150 8.25 -10.31 9.26
C ASP A 150 7.33 -9.28 8.58
N ASN A 151 6.82 -8.30 9.34
CA ASN A 151 6.00 -7.21 8.78
C ASN A 151 6.77 -6.35 7.77
N ILE A 152 8.02 -5.96 8.07
CA ILE A 152 8.87 -5.21 7.14
C ILE A 152 9.10 -6.00 5.86
N LYS A 153 9.41 -7.29 5.98
CA LYS A 153 9.64 -8.17 4.82
C LYS A 153 8.38 -8.31 3.95
N LEU A 154 7.22 -8.51 4.57
CA LEU A 154 5.93 -8.60 3.87
C LEU A 154 5.58 -7.28 3.16
N GLN A 155 5.76 -6.15 3.83
CA GLN A 155 5.53 -4.82 3.24
C GLN A 155 6.43 -4.59 2.01
N ASN A 156 7.72 -4.89 2.12
CA ASN A 156 8.66 -4.73 1.02
C ASN A 156 8.33 -5.64 -0.18
N GLY A 157 7.91 -6.90 0.08
CA GLY A 157 7.47 -7.81 -0.98
C GLY A 157 6.16 -7.37 -1.66
N SER A 158 5.19 -6.89 -0.88
CA SER A 158 3.91 -6.39 -1.41
C SER A 158 4.10 -5.11 -2.23
N MET A 159 4.94 -4.19 -1.79
CA MET A 159 5.22 -2.93 -2.50
C MET A 159 5.94 -3.18 -3.83
N GLN A 160 6.83 -4.16 -3.90
CA GLN A 160 7.51 -4.53 -5.14
C GLN A 160 6.54 -5.12 -6.17
N ASN A 161 5.73 -6.11 -5.77
CA ASN A 161 4.71 -6.66 -6.65
C ASN A 161 3.75 -5.57 -7.16
N GLN A 162 3.46 -4.58 -6.32
CA GLN A 162 2.65 -3.44 -6.70
C GLN A 162 3.33 -2.56 -7.76
N LEU A 163 4.61 -2.22 -7.60
CA LEU A 163 5.37 -1.45 -8.61
C LEU A 163 5.48 -2.20 -9.94
N GLU A 164 5.79 -3.49 -9.93
CA GLU A 164 5.85 -4.31 -11.13
C GLU A 164 4.48 -4.36 -11.85
N ASN A 165 3.39 -4.50 -11.09
CA ASN A 165 2.04 -4.37 -11.64
C ASN A 165 1.80 -2.99 -12.24
N MET A 166 2.21 -1.90 -11.56
CA MET A 166 2.05 -0.53 -12.05
C MET A 166 2.76 -0.32 -13.39
N HIS A 167 4.03 -0.69 -13.54
CA HIS A 167 4.75 -0.59 -14.82
C HIS A 167 4.11 -1.48 -15.90
N SER A 168 3.73 -2.72 -15.56
CA SER A 168 3.08 -3.63 -16.52
C SER A 168 1.75 -3.07 -17.03
N ASN A 169 0.94 -2.51 -16.13
CA ASN A 169 -0.34 -1.91 -16.48
C ASN A 169 -0.16 -0.61 -17.25
N PHE A 170 0.77 0.25 -16.84
CA PHE A 170 1.10 1.50 -17.54
C PHE A 170 1.39 1.25 -19.00
N ASN A 171 2.29 0.31 -19.30
CA ASN A 171 2.66 -0.04 -20.68
C ASN A 171 1.48 -0.55 -21.52
N LYS A 172 0.44 -1.13 -20.90
CA LYS A 172 -0.77 -1.59 -21.60
C LYS A 172 -1.81 -0.49 -21.75
N ASN A 173 -1.99 0.32 -20.70
CA ASN A 173 -3.01 1.35 -20.63
C ASN A 173 -2.71 2.52 -21.57
N ILE A 174 -1.44 2.90 -21.74
CA ILE A 174 -1.07 3.94 -22.71
C ILE A 174 -1.44 3.55 -24.16
N LEU A 175 -1.47 2.25 -24.47
CA LEU A 175 -1.83 1.74 -25.80
C LEU A 175 -3.34 1.85 -26.08
N LEU A 176 -4.17 2.06 -25.04
CA LEU A 176 -5.60 2.31 -25.21
C LEU A 176 -5.86 3.69 -25.83
N ASN A 177 -4.88 4.59 -25.77
CA ASN A 177 -4.93 5.94 -26.33
C ASN A 177 -6.18 6.75 -25.89
N ASP A 178 -6.66 6.50 -24.66
CA ASP A 178 -7.72 7.30 -24.07
C ASP A 178 -7.22 8.73 -23.79
N LYS A 179 -8.12 9.71 -23.88
CA LYS A 179 -7.81 11.11 -23.59
C LYS A 179 -7.59 11.35 -22.10
N GLY A 180 -6.76 12.33 -21.76
CA GLY A 180 -6.65 12.85 -20.39
C GLY A 180 -7.77 13.84 -20.06
N ILE A 181 -7.57 14.66 -19.04
CA ILE A 181 -8.61 15.50 -18.45
C ILE A 181 -8.47 16.99 -18.79
N ASN A 182 -7.47 17.39 -19.57
CA ASN A 182 -7.24 18.79 -19.91
C ASN A 182 -8.49 19.45 -20.53
N GLU A 183 -9.17 18.76 -21.46
CA GLU A 183 -10.44 19.22 -22.07
C GLU A 183 -11.63 19.25 -21.08
N LEU A 184 -11.49 18.64 -19.90
CA LEU A 184 -12.51 18.56 -18.86
C LEU A 184 -12.22 19.50 -17.67
N THR A 185 -11.18 20.32 -17.76
CA THR A 185 -10.83 21.26 -16.70
C THR A 185 -11.98 22.23 -16.45
N ASN A 186 -12.39 22.37 -15.18
CA ASN A 186 -13.47 23.27 -14.74
C ASN A 186 -14.88 23.05 -15.33
N ILE A 187 -15.18 21.89 -15.95
CA ILE A 187 -16.52 21.63 -16.53
C ILE A 187 -17.67 21.64 -15.53
N TYR A 188 -17.37 21.43 -14.24
CA TYR A 188 -18.34 21.43 -13.15
C TYR A 188 -18.25 22.67 -12.26
N LYS A 189 -17.56 23.72 -12.71
CA LYS A 189 -17.43 24.96 -11.96
C LYS A 189 -18.80 25.50 -11.54
N GLY A 190 -18.94 25.82 -10.26
CA GLY A 190 -20.17 26.35 -9.66
C GLY A 190 -21.23 25.29 -9.33
N LYS A 191 -21.05 24.02 -9.69
CA LYS A 191 -21.96 22.94 -9.30
C LYS A 191 -21.53 22.31 -7.97
N PRO A 192 -22.47 22.02 -7.05
CA PRO A 192 -22.14 21.27 -5.85
C PRO A 192 -21.82 19.82 -6.22
N MET A 193 -20.77 19.27 -5.60
CA MET A 193 -20.34 17.91 -5.89
C MET A 193 -20.41 17.02 -4.66
N ILE A 194 -20.60 15.72 -4.89
CA ILE A 194 -20.62 14.67 -3.88
C ILE A 194 -19.64 13.58 -4.28
N LEU A 195 -18.67 13.32 -3.41
CA LEU A 195 -17.74 12.19 -3.51
C LEU A 195 -18.31 11.03 -2.70
N VAL A 196 -18.64 9.94 -3.37
CA VAL A 196 -19.21 8.74 -2.76
C VAL A 196 -18.14 7.66 -2.59
N SER A 197 -17.91 7.27 -1.35
CA SER A 197 -17.00 6.20 -0.92
C SER A 197 -17.78 4.98 -0.41
N ALA A 198 -17.10 3.84 -0.31
CA ALA A 198 -17.71 2.55 0.04
C ALA A 198 -17.63 2.20 1.54
N GLY A 199 -17.50 3.19 2.41
CA GLY A 199 -17.49 2.99 3.85
C GLY A 199 -18.86 2.60 4.40
N PRO A 200 -18.94 1.96 5.58
CA PRO A 200 -20.19 1.45 6.13
C PRO A 200 -21.30 2.49 6.26
N SER A 201 -20.97 3.77 6.46
CA SER A 201 -21.96 4.83 6.60
C SER A 201 -22.64 5.22 5.28
N LEU A 202 -22.26 4.63 4.14
CA LEU A 202 -22.96 4.85 2.87
C LEU A 202 -24.42 4.39 2.93
N ASP A 203 -24.70 3.25 3.56
CA ASP A 203 -26.01 2.58 3.50
C ASP A 203 -27.17 3.48 3.93
N LYS A 204 -26.96 4.29 4.98
CA LYS A 204 -27.97 5.24 5.49
C LYS A 204 -28.20 6.46 4.58
N GLN A 205 -27.26 6.75 3.67
CA GLN A 205 -27.30 7.91 2.78
C GLN A 205 -27.92 7.59 1.42
N LEU A 206 -28.05 6.30 1.07
CA LEU A 206 -28.57 5.86 -0.23
C LEU A 206 -29.97 6.43 -0.56
N PRO A 207 -30.95 6.47 0.36
CA PRO A 207 -32.26 7.05 0.05
C PRO A 207 -32.18 8.52 -0.37
N LEU A 208 -31.42 9.35 0.36
CA LEU A 208 -31.27 10.77 0.05
C LEU A 208 -30.42 10.99 -1.21
N LEU A 209 -29.37 10.20 -1.42
CA LEU A 209 -28.58 10.22 -2.66
C LEU A 209 -29.44 9.93 -3.89
N LYS A 210 -30.43 9.04 -3.78
CA LYS A 210 -31.39 8.77 -4.87
C LYS A 210 -32.21 10.00 -5.22
N THR A 211 -32.77 10.68 -4.21
CA THR A 211 -33.49 11.95 -4.41
C THR A 211 -32.60 13.02 -5.04
N ILE A 212 -31.37 13.19 -4.54
CA ILE A 212 -30.40 14.14 -5.11
C ILE A 212 -30.10 13.82 -6.58
N ARG A 213 -29.96 12.54 -6.91
CA ARG A 213 -29.67 12.10 -8.28
C ARG A 213 -30.84 12.36 -9.23
N GLU A 214 -32.06 12.11 -8.79
CA GLU A 214 -33.28 12.35 -9.58
C GLU A 214 -33.46 13.83 -9.94
N GLU A 215 -33.00 14.75 -9.09
CA GLU A 215 -33.05 16.19 -9.34
C GLU A 215 -31.95 16.70 -10.27
N ASN A 216 -30.87 15.94 -10.44
CA ASN A 216 -29.74 16.26 -11.33
C ASN A 216 -29.11 17.66 -11.05
N THR A 217 -29.17 18.13 -9.80
CA THR A 217 -28.62 19.42 -9.35
C THR A 217 -27.18 19.30 -8.81
N PHE A 218 -26.76 18.08 -8.44
CA PHE A 218 -25.43 17.78 -7.90
C PHE A 218 -24.66 16.88 -8.86
N ILE A 219 -23.33 17.03 -8.87
CA ILE A 219 -22.43 16.11 -9.57
C ILE A 219 -21.95 15.03 -8.61
N ILE A 220 -22.21 13.77 -8.93
CA ILE A 220 -21.89 12.60 -8.11
C ILE A 220 -20.71 11.85 -8.73
N GLY A 221 -19.54 11.98 -8.10
CA GLY A 221 -18.35 11.17 -8.38
C GLY A 221 -18.23 10.03 -7.38
N THR A 222 -17.97 8.80 -7.83
CA THR A 222 -17.87 7.65 -6.92
C THR A 222 -16.60 6.83 -7.07
N VAL A 223 -16.12 6.23 -5.99
CA VAL A 223 -15.05 5.22 -6.06
C VAL A 223 -15.60 3.91 -6.63
N GLY A 224 -14.79 3.14 -7.36
CA GLY A 224 -15.24 1.89 -7.98
C GLY A 224 -15.90 0.89 -7.03
N THR A 225 -15.45 0.82 -5.77
CA THR A 225 -16.05 -0.07 -4.76
C THR A 225 -17.47 0.34 -4.36
N ALA A 226 -17.88 1.59 -4.59
CA ALA A 226 -19.22 2.10 -4.30
C ALA A 226 -20.18 2.05 -5.52
N VAL A 227 -19.69 1.72 -6.72
CA VAL A 227 -20.51 1.62 -7.94
C VAL A 227 -21.64 0.59 -7.76
N LYS A 228 -21.34 -0.62 -7.30
CA LYS A 228 -22.35 -1.68 -7.13
C LYS A 228 -23.43 -1.34 -6.08
N PRO A 229 -23.07 -0.87 -4.85
CA PRO A 229 -24.06 -0.38 -3.89
C PRO A 229 -24.99 0.70 -4.43
N LEU A 230 -24.46 1.66 -5.19
CA LEU A 230 -25.26 2.72 -5.82
C LEU A 230 -26.23 2.16 -6.87
N LEU A 231 -25.75 1.31 -7.79
CA LEU A 231 -26.59 0.70 -8.82
C LEU A 231 -27.71 -0.17 -8.25
N GLN A 232 -27.48 -0.85 -7.12
CA GLN A 232 -28.52 -1.62 -6.44
C GLN A 232 -29.65 -0.76 -5.85
N HIS A 233 -29.44 0.56 -5.76
CA HIS A 233 -30.44 1.53 -5.32
C HIS A 233 -30.89 2.45 -6.46
N ASP A 234 -30.62 2.06 -7.71
CA ASP A 234 -30.93 2.81 -8.94
C ASP A 234 -30.24 4.17 -9.03
N ILE A 235 -29.05 4.30 -8.46
CA ILE A 235 -28.26 5.53 -8.49
C ILE A 235 -27.12 5.35 -9.51
N ILE A 236 -27.22 6.05 -10.63
CA ILE A 236 -26.14 6.11 -11.64
C ILE A 236 -25.30 7.37 -11.36
N PRO A 237 -24.01 7.25 -11.01
CA PRO A 237 -23.15 8.41 -10.79
C PRO A 237 -22.84 9.12 -12.12
N ASP A 238 -22.45 10.40 -12.06
CA ASP A 238 -21.99 11.14 -13.24
C ASP A 238 -20.65 10.60 -13.75
N PHE A 239 -19.79 10.19 -12.82
CA PHE A 239 -18.54 9.52 -13.14
C PHE A 239 -18.06 8.65 -11.98
N PHE A 240 -17.11 7.75 -12.27
CA PHE A 240 -16.45 6.96 -11.24
C PHE A 240 -14.96 6.83 -11.50
N ALA A 241 -14.21 6.50 -10.44
CA ALA A 241 -12.77 6.30 -10.51
C ALA A 241 -12.30 4.96 -9.93
N ILE A 242 -11.31 4.35 -10.59
CA ILE A 242 -10.59 3.17 -10.12
C ILE A 242 -9.11 3.38 -10.39
N ILE A 243 -8.28 3.19 -9.36
CA ILE A 243 -6.86 3.50 -9.45
C ILE A 243 -5.93 2.32 -9.17
N ASP A 244 -6.45 1.22 -8.63
CA ASP A 244 -5.63 0.14 -8.11
C ASP A 244 -4.94 -0.69 -9.21
N PRO A 245 -3.63 -0.97 -9.10
CA PRO A 245 -2.88 -1.73 -10.10
C PRO A 245 -3.06 -3.26 -9.98
N ASN A 246 -3.66 -3.72 -8.89
CA ASN A 246 -3.64 -5.13 -8.51
C ASN A 246 -4.71 -5.97 -9.23
N LYS A 247 -4.35 -7.21 -9.55
CA LYS A 247 -5.28 -8.23 -10.06
C LYS A 247 -6.43 -8.45 -9.08
N GLY A 248 -7.64 -8.68 -9.59
CA GLY A 248 -8.85 -8.89 -8.78
C GLY A 248 -9.70 -7.63 -8.61
N ASN A 249 -9.17 -6.44 -8.91
CA ASN A 249 -9.96 -5.20 -8.92
C ASN A 249 -10.99 -5.14 -10.05
N ASP A 250 -10.87 -6.02 -11.04
CA ASP A 250 -11.86 -6.22 -12.10
C ASP A 250 -13.22 -6.67 -11.56
N LYS A 251 -13.25 -7.25 -10.35
CA LYS A 251 -14.49 -7.57 -9.62
C LYS A 251 -15.35 -6.33 -9.31
N GLN A 252 -14.76 -5.13 -9.26
CA GLN A 252 -15.51 -3.90 -9.06
C GLN A 252 -16.45 -3.61 -10.23
N LEU A 253 -16.04 -3.96 -11.46
CA LEU A 253 -16.82 -3.73 -12.69
C LEU A 253 -17.36 -5.01 -13.35
N THR A 254 -17.04 -6.19 -12.82
CA THR A 254 -17.62 -7.44 -13.35
C THR A 254 -19.14 -7.41 -13.25
N ASN A 255 -19.82 -7.64 -14.38
CA ASN A 255 -21.28 -7.55 -14.54
C ASN A 255 -21.88 -6.16 -14.24
N VAL A 256 -21.12 -5.11 -14.50
CA VAL A 256 -21.59 -3.71 -14.41
C VAL A 256 -21.59 -3.12 -15.82
N SER A 257 -22.72 -2.56 -16.24
CA SER A 257 -22.85 -1.82 -17.50
C SER A 257 -23.23 -0.37 -17.20
N LEU A 258 -22.42 0.57 -17.69
CA LEU A 258 -22.55 2.01 -17.47
C LEU A 258 -22.11 2.75 -18.75
N PRO A 259 -22.81 2.56 -19.88
CA PRO A 259 -22.33 3.01 -21.19
C PRO A 259 -22.18 4.54 -21.30
N GLU A 260 -22.92 5.30 -20.50
CA GLU A 260 -22.91 6.77 -20.53
C GLU A 260 -22.11 7.41 -19.38
N THR A 261 -21.60 6.60 -18.44
CA THR A 261 -20.89 7.13 -17.26
C THR A 261 -19.39 7.18 -17.54
N THR A 262 -18.78 8.35 -17.34
CA THR A 262 -17.34 8.49 -17.56
C THR A 262 -16.53 7.73 -16.50
N PHE A 263 -15.62 6.89 -16.96
CA PHE A 263 -14.66 6.18 -16.13
C PHE A 263 -13.30 6.87 -16.14
N PHE A 264 -12.88 7.38 -15.00
CA PHE A 264 -11.53 7.89 -14.78
C PHE A 264 -10.63 6.80 -14.18
N TYR A 265 -9.45 6.58 -14.74
CA TYR A 265 -8.53 5.57 -14.24
C TYR A 265 -7.09 6.06 -14.25
N LEU A 266 -6.30 5.71 -13.23
CA LEU A 266 -4.85 5.97 -13.29
C LEU A 266 -4.23 5.17 -14.43
N SER A 267 -3.27 5.76 -15.13
CA SER A 267 -2.44 5.06 -16.13
C SER A 267 -1.84 3.75 -15.60
N THR A 268 -1.67 3.60 -14.29
CA THR A 268 -1.14 2.38 -13.62
C THR A 268 -2.23 1.39 -13.16
N ALA A 269 -3.51 1.70 -13.30
CA ALA A 269 -4.64 0.87 -12.87
C ALA A 269 -4.67 -0.48 -13.60
N TYR A 270 -5.21 -1.51 -12.95
CA TYR A 270 -5.22 -2.86 -13.50
C TYR A 270 -5.91 -2.90 -14.88
N HIS A 271 -5.13 -3.22 -15.92
CA HIS A 271 -5.55 -3.09 -17.32
C HIS A 271 -6.87 -3.82 -17.63
N ARG A 272 -7.06 -5.02 -17.06
CA ARG A 272 -8.30 -5.79 -17.27
C ARG A 272 -9.54 -5.06 -16.73
N THR A 273 -9.41 -4.34 -15.60
CA THR A 273 -10.51 -3.52 -15.09
C THR A 273 -10.84 -2.39 -16.06
N VAL A 274 -9.82 -1.74 -16.63
CA VAL A 274 -9.98 -0.65 -17.60
C VAL A 274 -10.71 -1.12 -18.86
N THR A 275 -10.39 -2.30 -19.36
CA THR A 275 -11.00 -2.87 -20.57
C THR A 275 -12.39 -3.47 -20.37
N LEU A 276 -12.84 -3.65 -19.13
CA LEU A 276 -14.21 -4.14 -18.85
C LEU A 276 -15.27 -3.06 -19.05
N HIS A 277 -14.89 -1.79 -19.03
CA HIS A 277 -15.81 -0.68 -19.24
C HIS A 277 -15.81 -0.26 -20.71
N GLU A 278 -16.99 -0.30 -21.33
CA GLU A 278 -17.20 0.02 -22.74
C GLU A 278 -17.64 1.47 -22.98
N GLY A 279 -17.97 2.22 -21.91
CA GLY A 279 -18.35 3.63 -21.98
C GLY A 279 -17.15 4.60 -22.07
N PRO A 280 -17.40 5.92 -21.95
CA PRO A 280 -16.35 6.93 -22.00
C PRO A 280 -15.27 6.71 -20.95
N ARG A 281 -14.00 6.70 -21.36
CA ARG A 281 -12.86 6.59 -20.46
C ARG A 281 -11.96 7.82 -20.52
N ARG A 282 -11.30 8.10 -19.40
CA ARG A 282 -10.29 9.14 -19.26
C ARG A 282 -9.10 8.62 -18.45
N ILE A 283 -7.90 8.76 -19.01
CA ILE A 283 -6.67 8.35 -18.35
C ILE A 283 -6.16 9.47 -17.45
N LEU A 284 -5.72 9.11 -16.25
CA LEU A 284 -5.16 10.00 -15.25
C LEU A 284 -3.66 9.74 -15.07
N TRP A 285 -2.88 10.81 -14.99
CA TRP A 285 -1.44 10.72 -14.78
C TRP A 285 -1.10 10.84 -13.30
N GLN A 286 -0.56 9.77 -12.72
CA GLN A 286 -0.28 9.72 -11.28
C GLN A 286 0.95 10.57 -10.92
N ALA A 287 0.78 11.52 -10.00
CA ALA A 287 1.91 12.20 -9.37
C ALA A 287 2.74 11.22 -8.53
N GLY A 288 4.07 11.33 -8.60
CA GLY A 288 5.02 10.43 -7.96
C GLY A 288 5.27 9.11 -8.70
N PHE A 289 4.83 9.00 -9.97
CA PHE A 289 5.18 7.90 -10.87
C PHE A 289 5.83 8.47 -12.14
N GLU A 290 7.15 8.29 -12.27
CA GLU A 290 8.00 9.01 -13.22
C GLU A 290 7.50 8.93 -14.67
N GLU A 291 7.09 7.75 -15.14
CA GLU A 291 6.59 7.59 -16.50
C GLU A 291 5.24 8.28 -16.73
N ALA A 292 4.37 8.34 -15.72
CA ALA A 292 3.11 9.07 -15.81
C ALA A 292 3.36 10.59 -15.83
N GLU A 293 4.29 11.09 -15.01
CA GLU A 293 4.66 12.51 -15.00
C GLU A 293 5.28 12.95 -16.34
N LYS A 294 6.12 12.10 -16.95
CA LYS A 294 6.64 12.33 -18.31
C LYS A 294 5.51 12.42 -19.33
N MET A 295 4.55 11.49 -19.29
CA MET A 295 3.40 11.52 -20.20
C MET A 295 2.50 12.72 -19.97
N ALA A 296 2.28 13.12 -18.72
CA ALA A 296 1.54 14.32 -18.36
C ALA A 296 2.18 15.57 -18.98
N SER A 297 3.49 15.73 -18.80
CA SER A 297 4.25 16.84 -19.38
C SER A 297 4.22 16.84 -20.91
N LEU A 298 4.36 15.67 -21.55
CA LEU A 298 4.33 15.56 -23.02
C LEU A 298 2.96 15.87 -23.62
N LYS A 299 1.88 15.57 -22.89
CA LYS A 299 0.50 15.79 -23.34
C LYS A 299 -0.11 17.09 -22.84
N GLU A 300 0.66 17.89 -22.09
CA GLU A 300 0.17 19.11 -21.42
C GLU A 300 -1.05 18.82 -20.54
N GLU A 301 -1.01 17.71 -19.83
CA GLU A 301 -2.05 17.23 -18.92
C GLU A 301 -1.62 17.42 -17.47
N PRO A 302 -2.55 17.70 -16.54
CA PRO A 302 -2.23 17.75 -15.13
C PRO A 302 -1.96 16.35 -14.56
N THR A 303 -1.23 16.30 -13.44
CA THR A 303 -1.07 15.10 -12.62
C THR A 303 -2.10 15.03 -11.50
N ILE A 304 -2.42 13.83 -11.06
CA ILE A 304 -3.35 13.55 -9.96
C ILE A 304 -2.59 13.11 -8.71
N GLN A 305 -2.86 13.78 -7.58
CA GLN A 305 -2.39 13.37 -6.27
C GLN A 305 -3.24 12.22 -5.73
N THR A 306 -2.61 11.07 -5.46
CA THR A 306 -3.40 9.87 -5.11
C THR A 306 -3.55 9.64 -3.63
N GLY A 307 -2.68 10.15 -2.76
CA GLY A 307 -2.75 9.95 -1.29
C GLY A 307 -2.77 8.48 -0.82
N GLY A 308 -2.55 7.51 -1.71
CA GLY A 308 -2.64 6.07 -1.45
C GLY A 308 -4.06 5.47 -1.46
N SER A 309 -5.11 6.22 -1.84
CA SER A 309 -6.49 5.74 -1.88
C SER A 309 -7.25 6.26 -3.11
N VAL A 310 -8.26 5.51 -3.58
CA VAL A 310 -9.13 5.94 -4.68
C VAL A 310 -9.85 7.24 -4.32
N ALA A 311 -10.32 7.37 -3.07
CA ALA A 311 -11.09 8.53 -2.64
C ALA A 311 -10.26 9.82 -2.61
N THR A 312 -8.97 9.72 -2.26
CA THR A 312 -8.06 10.87 -2.25
C THR A 312 -7.71 11.30 -3.68
N ALA A 313 -7.48 10.35 -4.59
CA ALA A 313 -7.34 10.64 -6.03
C ALA A 313 -8.61 11.25 -6.65
N LEU A 314 -9.77 10.76 -6.23
CA LEU A 314 -11.07 11.24 -6.70
C LEU A 314 -11.35 12.68 -6.21
N LEU A 315 -10.95 13.03 -4.99
CA LEU A 315 -11.07 14.41 -4.50
C LEU A 315 -10.21 15.37 -5.34
N ASP A 316 -8.94 15.01 -5.58
CA ASP A 316 -8.05 15.83 -6.40
C ASP A 316 -8.59 15.98 -7.84
N LEU A 317 -9.07 14.88 -8.45
CA LEU A 317 -9.77 14.91 -9.73
C LEU A 317 -10.97 15.86 -9.71
N MET A 318 -11.84 15.77 -8.71
CA MET A 318 -13.04 16.61 -8.60
C MET A 318 -12.69 18.10 -8.55
N VAL A 319 -11.60 18.47 -7.86
CA VAL A 319 -11.08 19.84 -7.85
C VAL A 319 -10.60 20.27 -9.23
N GLN A 320 -9.88 19.40 -9.97
CA GLN A 320 -9.44 19.71 -11.33
C GLN A 320 -10.61 19.85 -12.33
N LEU A 321 -11.70 19.13 -12.09
CA LEU A 321 -12.96 19.27 -12.85
C LEU A 321 -13.77 20.53 -12.46
N GLY A 322 -13.26 21.36 -11.52
CA GLY A 322 -13.87 22.63 -11.11
C GLY A 322 -14.67 22.59 -9.81
N GLY A 323 -14.54 21.52 -9.02
CA GLY A 323 -15.24 21.37 -7.75
C GLY A 323 -14.77 22.38 -6.71
N GLU A 324 -15.66 23.29 -6.32
CA GLU A 324 -15.42 24.27 -5.25
C GLU A 324 -16.16 23.91 -3.95
N ASN A 325 -17.34 23.27 -4.06
CA ASN A 325 -18.15 22.78 -2.95
C ASN A 325 -18.24 21.25 -3.05
N ILE A 326 -17.57 20.52 -2.16
CA ILE A 326 -17.44 19.07 -2.24
C ILE A 326 -17.83 18.42 -0.92
N ALA A 327 -18.82 17.53 -0.97
CA ALA A 327 -19.25 16.72 0.17
C ALA A 327 -18.71 15.28 0.08
N LEU A 328 -18.20 14.76 1.18
CA LEU A 328 -17.84 13.35 1.34
C LEU A 328 -19.04 12.56 1.87
N VAL A 329 -19.35 11.42 1.25
CA VAL A 329 -20.37 10.47 1.70
C VAL A 329 -19.80 9.05 1.70
N GLY A 330 -20.05 8.29 2.77
CA GLY A 330 -19.48 6.94 2.92
C GLY A 330 -17.95 6.93 3.08
N GLN A 331 -17.36 8.02 3.57
CA GLN A 331 -15.93 8.20 3.79
C GLN A 331 -15.57 7.96 5.26
N ASP A 332 -15.97 6.79 5.80
CA ASP A 332 -15.85 6.51 7.24
C ASP A 332 -14.42 6.58 7.78
N LEU A 333 -13.41 6.14 7.02
CA LEU A 333 -12.00 6.09 7.46
C LEU A 333 -11.80 5.36 8.81
N ALA A 334 -12.72 4.47 9.13
CA ALA A 334 -12.83 3.75 10.38
C ALA A 334 -13.67 2.48 10.17
N PHE A 335 -13.61 1.57 11.15
CA PHE A 335 -14.44 0.37 11.18
C PHE A 335 -15.78 0.67 11.87
N THR A 336 -16.62 1.49 11.23
CA THR A 336 -17.94 1.85 11.74
C THR A 336 -18.79 0.60 11.91
N ASP A 337 -19.39 0.45 13.09
CA ASP A 337 -20.18 -0.73 13.49
C ASP A 337 -19.45 -2.08 13.31
N GLY A 338 -18.11 -2.08 13.39
CA GLY A 338 -17.29 -3.29 13.24
C GLY A 338 -17.14 -3.78 11.79
N LYS A 339 -17.56 -2.98 10.80
CA LYS A 339 -17.49 -3.31 9.38
C LYS A 339 -16.38 -2.51 8.67
N SER A 340 -15.75 -3.12 7.68
CA SER A 340 -14.74 -2.45 6.83
C SER A 340 -15.34 -1.66 5.66
N HIS A 341 -16.50 -2.10 5.15
CA HIS A 341 -17.17 -1.50 4.00
C HIS A 341 -18.69 -1.61 4.11
N ALA A 342 -19.41 -0.82 3.31
CA ALA A 342 -20.86 -0.89 3.12
C ALA A 342 -21.34 -2.31 2.76
N ASN A 343 -22.61 -2.60 3.06
CA ASN A 343 -23.20 -3.89 2.75
C ASN A 343 -23.11 -4.16 1.23
N LYS A 344 -22.89 -5.44 0.87
CA LYS A 344 -22.85 -5.92 -0.52
C LYS A 344 -21.68 -5.42 -1.38
N THR A 345 -20.68 -4.79 -0.77
CA THR A 345 -19.38 -4.58 -1.44
C THR A 345 -18.61 -5.90 -1.49
N HIS A 346 -17.91 -6.20 -2.60
CA HIS A 346 -17.04 -7.38 -2.69
C HIS A 346 -15.86 -7.35 -1.70
N ALA A 347 -15.61 -6.21 -1.07
CA ALA A 347 -14.53 -5.98 -0.12
C ALA A 347 -14.96 -6.07 1.35
N GLN A 348 -16.26 -6.26 1.64
CA GLN A 348 -16.77 -6.29 3.01
C GLN A 348 -16.12 -7.42 3.84
N LYS A 349 -15.62 -7.05 5.02
CA LYS A 349 -15.09 -7.95 6.06
C LYS A 349 -15.60 -7.51 7.42
N GLU A 350 -16.00 -8.47 8.25
CA GLU A 350 -16.21 -8.27 9.69
C GLU A 350 -14.85 -8.18 10.40
N ILE A 351 -14.68 -7.17 11.23
CA ILE A 351 -13.41 -6.92 11.94
C ILE A 351 -13.50 -7.55 13.33
N LYS A 352 -12.62 -8.51 13.64
CA LYS A 352 -12.46 -9.01 15.01
C LYS A 352 -11.64 -8.01 15.83
N GLN A 353 -11.99 -7.78 17.09
CA GLN A 353 -11.31 -6.83 18.00
C GLN A 353 -9.79 -7.01 18.11
N THR A 354 -9.26 -8.19 17.77
CA THR A 354 -7.83 -8.50 17.78
C THR A 354 -7.04 -7.95 16.58
N ASP A 355 -7.72 -7.47 15.53
CA ASP A 355 -7.10 -6.93 14.31
C ASP A 355 -6.84 -5.41 14.36
N VAL A 356 -7.05 -4.78 15.53
CA VAL A 356 -7.28 -3.34 15.61
C VAL A 356 -6.03 -2.56 15.99
N ALA A 357 -5.50 -1.84 15.00
CA ALA A 357 -4.66 -0.66 15.22
C ALA A 357 -5.56 0.55 15.54
N GLN A 358 -5.10 1.46 16.41
CA GLN A 358 -5.52 2.86 16.65
C GLN A 358 -7.02 3.18 16.92
N ARG A 359 -7.24 4.12 17.86
CA ARG A 359 -8.52 4.79 18.13
C ARG A 359 -8.41 6.25 17.71
N VAL A 360 -9.47 6.80 17.13
CA VAL A 360 -9.56 8.21 16.71
C VAL A 360 -10.93 8.77 17.08
N LEU A 361 -11.03 10.09 17.21
CA LEU A 361 -12.30 10.78 17.48
C LEU A 361 -13.35 10.40 16.45
N ASN A 362 -14.58 10.09 16.88
CA ASN A 362 -15.69 9.77 15.99
C ASN A 362 -16.31 11.04 15.37
N TYR A 363 -17.06 10.88 14.28
CA TYR A 363 -17.73 11.97 13.56
C TYR A 363 -18.51 12.94 14.48
N HIS A 364 -19.26 12.41 15.45
CA HIS A 364 -20.08 13.22 16.36
C HIS A 364 -19.29 13.88 17.51
N GLN A 365 -17.99 13.60 17.61
CA GLN A 365 -17.12 14.06 18.70
C GLN A 365 -17.61 13.65 20.09
N THR A 366 -18.37 12.56 20.18
CA THR A 366 -18.93 12.01 21.44
C THR A 366 -18.08 10.88 22.02
N GLY A 367 -17.07 10.43 21.28
CA GLY A 367 -16.23 9.31 21.67
C GLY A 367 -15.24 8.96 20.56
N GLU A 368 -14.76 7.72 20.57
CA GLU A 368 -13.76 7.25 19.61
C GLU A 368 -14.27 6.06 18.79
N VAL A 369 -13.72 5.90 17.59
CA VAL A 369 -13.94 4.77 16.69
C VAL A 369 -12.60 4.12 16.35
N TYR A 370 -12.62 2.82 16.08
CA TYR A 370 -11.45 2.05 15.68
C TYR A 370 -11.07 2.28 14.21
N THR A 371 -9.77 2.40 13.91
CA THR A 371 -9.30 2.65 12.54
C THR A 371 -7.93 2.04 12.24
N GLY A 372 -7.80 1.35 11.11
CA GLY A 372 -6.51 0.81 10.68
C GLY A 372 -5.47 1.91 10.38
N LYS A 373 -4.17 1.56 10.44
CA LYS A 373 -3.06 2.49 10.15
C LYS A 373 -3.22 3.19 8.80
N SER A 374 -3.56 2.46 7.73
CA SER A 374 -3.75 3.04 6.39
C SER A 374 -4.95 3.99 6.32
N LEU A 375 -6.07 3.65 6.95
CA LEU A 375 -7.25 4.51 7.01
C LEU A 375 -6.95 5.82 7.75
N ASN A 376 -6.21 5.76 8.86
CA ASN A 376 -5.77 6.95 9.57
C ASN A 376 -4.76 7.80 8.77
N LEU A 377 -3.93 7.19 7.92
CA LEU A 377 -3.09 7.93 6.98
C LEU A 377 -3.93 8.70 5.96
N TYR A 378 -4.95 8.05 5.38
CA TYR A 378 -5.87 8.72 4.45
C TYR A 378 -6.64 9.85 5.12
N ARG A 379 -7.07 9.66 6.38
CA ARG A 379 -7.67 10.73 7.19
C ARG A 379 -6.77 11.96 7.28
N LYS A 380 -5.51 11.76 7.68
CA LYS A 380 -4.52 12.86 7.75
C LYS A 380 -4.25 13.49 6.39
N TRP A 381 -4.33 12.72 5.30
CA TRP A 381 -4.22 13.26 3.95
C TRP A 381 -5.37 14.22 3.65
N PHE A 382 -6.63 13.85 3.90
CA PHE A 382 -7.78 14.76 3.73
C PHE A 382 -7.67 16.03 4.60
N GLU A 383 -7.17 15.89 5.83
CA GLU A 383 -6.94 17.03 6.73
C GLU A 383 -5.86 17.99 6.20
N THR A 384 -4.82 17.44 5.58
CA THR A 384 -3.71 18.21 4.99
C THR A 384 -4.16 18.87 3.68
N PHE A 385 -4.87 18.13 2.83
CA PHE A 385 -5.46 18.65 1.60
C PHE A 385 -6.34 19.87 1.86
N ALA A 386 -7.24 19.81 2.85
CA ALA A 386 -8.07 20.96 3.21
C ALA A 386 -7.27 22.20 3.65
N LYS A 387 -6.14 22.01 4.33
CA LYS A 387 -5.25 23.12 4.71
C LYS A 387 -4.53 23.74 3.51
N GLU A 388 -4.14 22.92 2.55
CA GLU A 388 -3.45 23.35 1.33
C GLU A 388 -4.41 24.03 0.34
N HIS A 389 -5.72 23.78 0.47
CA HIS A 389 -6.77 24.32 -0.38
C HIS A 389 -7.82 25.15 0.39
N PRO A 390 -7.44 26.25 1.06
CA PRO A 390 -8.33 27.02 1.95
C PRO A 390 -9.49 27.74 1.24
N LYS A 391 -9.51 27.76 -0.10
CA LYS A 391 -10.60 28.35 -0.90
C LYS A 391 -11.74 27.36 -1.17
N LEU A 392 -11.50 26.06 -0.98
CA LEU A 392 -12.52 25.03 -1.19
C LEU A 392 -13.46 24.98 0.02
N GLN A 393 -14.74 24.70 -0.25
CA GLN A 393 -15.72 24.39 0.78
C GLN A 393 -15.87 22.88 0.85
N LEU A 394 -15.30 22.30 1.90
CA LEU A 394 -15.11 20.87 2.05
C LEU A 394 -15.97 20.35 3.20
N TYR A 395 -16.93 19.48 2.88
CA TYR A 395 -17.91 18.98 3.83
C TYR A 395 -17.74 17.50 4.09
N ASN A 396 -17.69 17.09 5.35
CA ASN A 396 -17.85 15.70 5.73
C ASN A 396 -19.33 15.43 6.01
N CYS A 397 -20.02 14.83 5.05
CA CYS A 397 -21.44 14.48 5.13
C CYS A 397 -21.67 12.99 5.39
N THR A 398 -20.64 12.28 5.87
CA THR A 398 -20.69 10.82 6.03
C THR A 398 -21.56 10.40 7.24
N GLU A 399 -21.73 11.29 8.22
CA GLU A 399 -22.52 11.12 9.45
C GLU A 399 -22.09 9.92 10.31
N GLY A 400 -20.86 9.42 10.14
CA GLY A 400 -20.32 8.20 10.77
C GLY A 400 -18.80 8.12 10.65
N GLY A 401 -18.18 7.08 11.20
CA GLY A 401 -16.73 6.91 11.12
C GLY A 401 -15.91 7.98 11.87
N ALA A 402 -14.72 8.27 11.37
CA ALA A 402 -13.74 9.14 12.00
C ALA A 402 -13.99 10.62 11.75
N TYR A 403 -13.65 11.45 12.74
CA TYR A 403 -13.60 12.89 12.59
C TYR A 403 -12.40 13.31 11.73
N ILE A 404 -12.66 14.10 10.68
CA ILE A 404 -11.66 14.65 9.76
C ILE A 404 -11.49 16.13 10.12
N HIS A 405 -10.34 16.52 10.67
CA HIS A 405 -10.07 17.92 10.98
C HIS A 405 -9.99 18.80 9.71
N ASN A 406 -10.30 20.08 9.84
CA ASN A 406 -10.31 21.08 8.74
C ASN A 406 -11.38 20.84 7.66
N TRP A 407 -12.36 19.98 7.94
CA TRP A 407 -13.56 19.78 7.14
C TRP A 407 -14.78 20.23 7.94
N ASP A 408 -15.81 20.75 7.27
CA ASP A 408 -17.09 21.10 7.91
C ASP A 408 -17.96 19.85 8.06
N HIS A 409 -18.32 19.47 9.28
CA HIS A 409 -19.15 18.30 9.55
C HIS A 409 -20.63 18.70 9.63
N ILE A 410 -21.39 18.37 8.59
CA ILE A 410 -22.84 18.63 8.49
C ILE A 410 -23.54 17.39 7.93
N SER A 411 -24.84 17.22 8.18
CA SER A 411 -25.57 16.10 7.56
C SER A 411 -25.67 16.27 6.05
N LEU A 412 -25.81 15.15 5.32
CA LEU A 412 -26.05 15.22 3.88
C LEU A 412 -27.33 16.01 3.56
N GLN A 413 -28.35 15.90 4.42
CA GLN A 413 -29.58 16.68 4.32
C GLN A 413 -29.32 18.19 4.38
N HIS A 414 -28.45 18.65 5.29
CA HIS A 414 -28.11 20.07 5.39
C HIS A 414 -27.37 20.52 4.13
N TYR A 415 -26.35 19.77 3.69
CA TYR A 415 -25.60 20.10 2.48
C TYR A 415 -26.53 20.19 1.25
N TYR A 416 -27.44 19.22 1.11
CA TYR A 416 -28.46 19.24 0.07
C TYR A 416 -29.32 20.50 0.12
N LEU A 417 -29.89 20.86 1.27
CA LEU A 417 -30.70 22.08 1.41
C LEU A 417 -29.91 23.38 1.16
N LYS A 418 -28.60 23.38 1.44
CA LYS A 418 -27.73 24.55 1.25
C LYS A 418 -27.46 24.86 -0.23
N TYR A 419 -27.43 23.84 -1.08
CA TYR A 419 -27.00 23.97 -2.48
C TYR A 419 -28.04 23.52 -3.53
N ARG A 420 -29.24 23.13 -3.09
CA ARG A 420 -30.36 22.79 -3.99
C ARG A 420 -30.86 23.99 -4.77
#